data_AF-A0A9W6LMH8-F1
#
_entry.id   AF-A0A9W6LMH8-F1
#
_cell.length_a   1.000
_cell.length_b   1.000
_cell.length_c   1.000
_cell.angle_alpha   90.00
_cell.angle_beta   90.00
_cell.angle_gamma   90.00
#
_symmetry.space_group_name_H-M   'P 1'
#
loop_
_entity.id
_entity.type
_entity.pdbx_description
1 polymer ?
#
loop_
_entity_poly.entity_id
_entity_poly.type
_entity_poly.pdbx_seq_one_letter_code
_entity_poly.pdbx_strand_id
1 'polypeptide(L)' 'MACNKENCVCPKTDCENHGNCCKCINNHREKDSLVYCMREIAEKK' A
#
# COMPACT_ATOMS: atom_id res chain seq x y z
N MET A 1 -2.64 5.92 14.11
CA MET A 1 -2.72 6.04 12.63
C MET A 1 -4.06 5.51 12.17
N ALA A 2 -4.96 6.39 11.72
CA ALA A 2 -6.20 5.98 11.07
C ALA A 2 -5.83 5.33 9.73
N CYS A 3 -5.99 4.02 9.63
CA CYS A 3 -5.87 3.38 8.34
C CYS A 3 -7.12 3.71 7.53
N ASN A 4 -6.93 4.41 6.41
CA ASN A 4 -8.03 4.75 5.51
C ASN A 4 -8.57 3.45 4.89
N LYS A 5 -9.65 2.91 5.47
CA LYS A 5 -10.33 1.71 4.96
C LYS A 5 -11.15 2.00 3.71
N GLU A 6 -11.44 3.28 3.43
CA GLU A 6 -12.34 3.68 2.36
C GLU A 6 -11.52 4.12 1.14
N ASN A 7 -11.77 3.47 -0.01
CA ASN A 7 -11.17 3.75 -1.32
C ASN A 7 -9.69 3.41 -1.50
N CYS A 8 -9.27 2.21 -1.08
CA CYS A 8 -7.95 1.66 -1.42
C CYS A 8 -7.89 1.23 -2.91
N VAL A 9 -7.71 2.19 -3.82
CA VAL A 9 -7.61 1.95 -5.27
C VAL A 9 -6.15 1.70 -5.69
N CYS A 10 -5.60 0.56 -5.27
CA CYS A 10 -4.27 0.15 -5.74
C CYS A 10 -4.37 -0.46 -7.17
N PRO A 11 -3.62 0.03 -8.16
CA PRO A 11 -3.64 -0.53 -9.51
C PRO A 11 -3.03 -1.94 -9.58
N LYS A 12 -2.17 -2.30 -8.62
CA LYS A 12 -1.61 -3.65 -8.52
C LYS A 12 -2.60 -4.58 -7.82
N THR A 13 -3.43 -5.25 -8.62
CA THR A 13 -4.43 -6.25 -8.17
C THR A 13 -3.80 -7.60 -7.82
N ASP A 14 -2.61 -7.88 -8.36
CA ASP A 14 -1.81 -9.07 -8.05
C ASP A 14 -1.10 -8.92 -6.69
N CYS A 15 -1.88 -8.90 -5.62
CA CYS A 15 -1.43 -8.90 -4.24
C CYS A 15 -2.50 -9.54 -3.36
N GLU A 16 -2.12 -10.48 -2.50
CA GLU A 16 -3.05 -11.13 -1.56
C GLU A 16 -3.76 -10.13 -0.62
N ASN A 17 -3.11 -8.99 -0.33
CA ASN A 17 -3.66 -7.93 0.50
C ASN A 17 -4.33 -6.80 -0.31
N HIS A 18 -4.60 -7.01 -1.60
CA HIS A 18 -5.30 -6.04 -2.45
C HIS A 18 -6.68 -5.69 -1.85
N GLY A 19 -7.07 -4.43 -1.96
CA GLY A 19 -8.28 -3.90 -1.30
C GLY A 19 -8.14 -3.67 0.21
N ASN A 20 -7.07 -4.15 0.87
CA ASN A 20 -6.80 -3.91 2.28
C ASN A 20 -5.50 -3.12 2.49
N CYS A 21 -5.58 -1.80 2.32
CA CYS A 21 -4.45 -0.88 2.44
C CYS A 21 -3.67 -1.07 3.76
N CYS A 22 -4.35 -1.33 4.88
CA CYS A 22 -3.69 -1.47 6.19
C CYS A 22 -2.78 -2.71 6.23
N LYS A 23 -3.34 -3.86 5.83
CA LYS A 23 -2.57 -5.11 5.78
C LYS A 23 -1.45 -5.01 4.75
N CYS A 24 -1.73 -4.41 3.60
CA CYS A 24 -0.74 -4.22 2.54
C CYS A 24 0.43 -3.36 3.02
N ILE A 25 0.17 -2.19 3.61
CA ILE A 25 1.19 -1.28 4.14
C ILE A 25 1.99 -1.93 5.27
N ASN A 26 1.33 -2.59 6.23
CA ASN A 26 2.05 -3.25 7.32
C ASN A 26 2.98 -4.36 6.82
N ASN A 27 2.49 -5.25 5.96
CA ASN A 27 3.32 -6.33 5.38
C ASN A 27 4.51 -5.78 4.57
N HIS A 28 4.31 -4.70 3.81
CA HIS A 28 5.39 -4.07 3.06
C HIS A 28 6.37 -3.33 3.98
N ARG A 29 5.88 -2.67 5.03
CA ARG A 29 6.70 -2.01 6.05
C ARG A 29 7.59 -2.99 6.81
N GLU A 30 7.07 -4.17 7.17
CA GLU A 30 7.86 -5.24 7.81
C GLU A 30 8.96 -5.78 6.88
N LYS A 31 8.77 -5.67 5.57
CA LYS A 31 9.73 -6.06 4.53
C LYS A 31 10.60 -4.91 4.04
N ASP A 32 10.59 -3.77 4.73
CA ASP A 32 11.27 -2.53 4.36
C ASP A 32 11.04 -2.13 2.89
N SER A 33 9.80 -2.33 2.42
CA SER A 33 9.38 -2.13 1.04
C SER A 33 8.21 -1.15 0.97
N LEU A 34 8.06 -0.45 -0.15
CA LEU A 34 6.91 0.40 -0.42
C LEU A 34 5.83 -0.38 -1.17
N VAL A 35 4.58 -0.21 -0.73
CA VAL A 35 3.41 -0.66 -1.48
C VAL A 35 3.38 0.01 -2.85
N TYR A 36 2.99 -0.74 -3.88
CA TYR A 36 3.06 -0.28 -5.27
C TYR A 36 2.37 1.08 -5.48
N CYS A 37 1.15 1.25 -4.95
CA CYS A 37 0.37 2.48 -5.06
C CYS A 37 0.96 3.70 -4.33
N MET A 38 1.96 3.53 -3.47
CA MET A 38 2.63 4.64 -2.77
C MET A 38 4.06 4.86 -3.26
N ARG A 39 4.55 4.08 -4.23
CA ARG A 39 5.91 4.26 -4.79
C ARG A 39 6.07 5.62 -5.45
N GLU A 40 5.05 6.09 -6.17
CA GLU A 40 5.08 7.41 -6.82
C GLU A 40 5.19 8.58 -5.84
N ILE A 41 4.76 8.41 -4.59
CA ILE A 41 4.91 9.43 -3.54
C ILE A 41 6.38 9.56 -3.11
N ALA A 42 7.13 8.45 -3.10
CA ALA A 42 8.55 8.45 -2.74
C ALA A 42 9.46 8.97 -3.88
N GLU A 43 9.00 8.86 -5.13
CA GLU A 43 9.78 9.21 -6.33
C GLU A 43 9.66 10.70 -6.69
N LYS A 44 8.68 11.43 -6.14
CA LYS A 44 8.60 12.90 -6.28
C LYS A 44 9.61 13.58 -5.32
N LYS A 45 10.87 13.62 -5.74
CA LYS A 45 11.85 14.59 -5.25
C LYS A 45 11.68 15.95 -5.93
#